data_AF-A0A8C2LKI1-F1
#
_entry.id   AF-A0A8C2LKI1-F1
#
_cell.length_a   1.000
_cell.length_b   1.000
_cell.length_c   1.000
_cell.angle_alpha   90.00
_cell.angle_beta   90.00
_cell.angle_gamma   90.00
#
_symmetry.space_group_name_H-M   'P 1'
#
loop_
_entity.id
_entity.type
_entity.pdbx_description
1 polymer ?
#
loop_
_entity_poly.entity_id
_entity_poly.type
_entity_poly.pdbx_seq_one_letter_code
_entity_poly.pdbx_strand_id
1 'polypeptide(L)'
;MRRQLRSRRAPAFPYGYRYGLDDQDEVNQNYLADEEEEAEEEAQVMTVPGLEEEEEEEEGKEEEEEEREEEGQGQPTGNAWWRKLQIVTEYLWDPEKRMSLARTGQSRSLILVIYFFFYASLAAVITLFLYMLFLVISPYMPTFTEQVKPPGVMIRPFAHSLNFNFNVSEPETWRHYVISLNGFLQGYNDSLQEEMNVDCPPGQYFIQDGDEDEDKKACQFKRSFLKNCSGLEDPTFGYSTGQPCILLKMNRIVGFRPELGDPVKVSCKVQKGDENDIRSINYYPESASFDLRYYPYYGKLTHVNYTSPLVAMHFTDVVKNQAVPVQCQLKGKGIINDVINDRFVGRIVFTLNIET
;
A
#
# COMPACT_ATOMS: atom_id res chain seq x y z
N MET A 1 -49.23 -22.84 8.94
CA MET A 1 -48.06 -21.94 8.86
C MET A 1 -46.90 -22.68 8.20
N ARG A 2 -46.72 -22.54 6.88
CA ARG A 2 -45.56 -23.09 6.16
C ARG A 2 -44.47 -22.03 6.13
N ARG A 3 -43.35 -22.25 6.83
CA ARG A 3 -42.12 -21.47 6.65
C ARG A 3 -41.54 -21.85 5.29
N GLN A 4 -41.59 -20.92 4.33
CA GLN A 4 -40.85 -21.09 3.08
C GLN A 4 -39.36 -20.87 3.38
N LEU A 5 -38.56 -21.92 3.19
CA LEU A 5 -37.11 -21.80 3.06
C LEU A 5 -36.83 -21.15 1.69
N ARG A 6 -36.47 -19.87 1.70
CA ARG A 6 -36.07 -19.16 0.47
C ARG A 6 -34.63 -19.57 0.15
N SER A 7 -34.44 -20.06 -1.07
CA SER A 7 -33.14 -20.45 -1.64
C SER A 7 -32.14 -19.30 -1.54
N ARG A 8 -31.02 -19.52 -0.82
CA ARG A 8 -29.83 -18.66 -0.90
C ARG A 8 -29.30 -18.76 -2.33
N ARG A 9 -29.42 -17.69 -3.11
CA ARG A 9 -28.67 -17.57 -4.38
C ARG A 9 -27.19 -17.48 -4.02
N ALA A 10 -26.38 -18.32 -4.64
CA ALA A 10 -24.94 -18.09 -4.68
C ALA A 10 -24.67 -16.75 -5.39
N PRO A 11 -23.73 -15.92 -4.92
CA PRO A 11 -23.33 -14.74 -5.66
C PRO A 11 -22.74 -15.18 -7.00
N ALA A 12 -23.37 -14.74 -8.09
CA ALA A 12 -22.79 -14.83 -9.41
C ALA A 12 -21.65 -13.82 -9.45
N PHE A 13 -20.40 -14.29 -9.48
CA PHE A 13 -19.24 -13.43 -9.72
C PHE A 13 -19.34 -12.82 -11.12
N PRO A 14 -19.60 -11.50 -11.26
CA PRO A 14 -19.54 -10.86 -12.56
C PRO A 14 -18.06 -10.67 -12.89
N TYR A 15 -17.56 -11.39 -13.89
CA TYR A 15 -16.31 -11.05 -14.55
C TYR A 15 -16.46 -9.68 -15.20
N GLY A 16 -15.80 -8.68 -14.62
CA GLY A 16 -15.79 -7.31 -15.13
C GLY A 16 -15.39 -6.29 -14.07
N TYR A 17 -14.23 -6.47 -13.42
CA TYR A 17 -13.66 -5.41 -12.59
C TYR A 17 -13.21 -4.26 -13.51
N ARG A 18 -13.99 -3.18 -13.52
CA ARG A 18 -13.50 -1.88 -13.98
C ARG A 18 -12.65 -1.33 -12.85
N TYR A 19 -11.33 -1.35 -13.00
CA TYR A 19 -10.39 -0.77 -12.04
C TYR A 19 -10.80 0.68 -11.73
N GLY A 20 -11.21 0.93 -10.48
CA GLY A 20 -11.49 2.28 -10.01
C GLY A 20 -10.18 2.96 -9.62
N LEU A 21 -10.13 4.30 -9.68
CA LEU A 21 -8.95 5.07 -9.24
C LEU A 21 -8.54 4.77 -7.78
N ASP A 22 -9.50 4.38 -6.93
CA ASP A 22 -9.24 3.93 -5.55
C ASP A 22 -8.36 2.65 -5.48
N ASP A 23 -8.38 1.76 -6.48
CA ASP A 23 -7.54 0.54 -6.48
C ASP A 23 -6.06 0.88 -6.72
N GLN A 24 -5.80 1.96 -7.46
CA GLN A 24 -4.45 2.45 -7.67
C GLN A 24 -3.90 3.18 -6.42
N ASP A 25 -4.78 3.64 -5.53
CA ASP A 25 -4.41 4.22 -4.24
C ASP A 25 -3.90 3.15 -3.26
N GLU A 26 -4.57 1.99 -3.18
CA GLU A 26 -4.13 0.84 -2.36
C GLU A 26 -2.76 0.32 -2.84
N VAL A 27 -2.55 0.27 -4.16
CA VAL A 27 -1.27 -0.12 -4.76
C VAL A 27 -0.14 0.87 -4.40
N ASN A 28 -0.38 2.18 -4.51
CA ASN A 28 0.63 3.19 -4.17
C ASN A 28 0.94 3.24 -2.65
N GLN A 29 -0.04 2.93 -1.80
CA GLN A 29 0.18 2.85 -0.36
C GLN A 29 1.02 1.63 0.02
N ASN A 30 0.80 0.49 -0.64
CA ASN A 30 1.66 -0.68 -0.46
C ASN A 30 3.10 -0.35 -0.88
N TYR A 31 3.31 0.33 -2.01
CA TYR A 31 4.65 0.76 -2.42
C TYR A 31 5.35 1.68 -1.40
N LEU A 32 4.62 2.62 -0.78
CA LEU A 32 5.19 3.47 0.29
C LEU A 32 5.55 2.68 1.55
N ALA A 33 4.72 1.70 1.91
CA ALA A 33 4.97 0.84 3.06
C ALA A 33 6.17 -0.08 2.80
N ASP A 34 6.27 -0.62 1.58
CA ASP A 34 7.40 -1.45 1.12
C ASP A 34 8.71 -0.63 1.10
N GLU A 35 8.70 0.62 0.63
CA GLU A 35 9.88 1.52 0.68
C GLU A 35 10.29 1.88 2.12
N GLU A 36 9.34 2.01 3.05
CA GLU A 36 9.62 2.28 4.48
C GLU A 36 10.18 1.05 5.19
N GLU A 37 9.69 -0.15 4.87
CA GLU A 37 10.22 -1.42 5.35
C GLU A 37 11.64 -1.68 4.84
N GLU A 38 11.93 -1.41 3.56
CA GLU A 38 13.30 -1.46 3.00
C GLU A 38 14.24 -0.47 3.69
N ALA A 39 13.79 0.77 3.96
CA ALA A 39 14.59 1.78 4.65
C ALA A 39 14.88 1.44 6.12
N GLU A 40 13.94 0.76 6.80
CA GLU A 40 14.14 0.25 8.16
C GLU A 40 15.08 -0.96 8.20
N GLU A 41 15.01 -1.86 7.22
CA GLU A 41 15.96 -2.98 7.08
C GLU A 41 17.39 -2.48 6.82
N GLU A 42 17.58 -1.50 5.93
CA GLU A 42 18.89 -0.90 5.68
C GLU A 42 19.48 -0.23 6.93
N ALA A 43 18.62 0.36 7.78
CA ALA A 43 19.05 0.95 9.05
C ALA A 43 19.45 -0.11 10.09
N GLN A 44 18.81 -1.29 10.11
CA GLN A 44 19.17 -2.40 11.01
C GLN A 44 20.48 -3.10 10.61
N VAL A 45 20.77 -3.23 9.31
CA VAL A 45 22.00 -3.86 8.81
C VAL A 45 23.25 -3.04 9.16
N MET A 46 23.13 -1.74 9.40
CA MET A 46 24.25 -0.89 9.82
C MET A 46 24.65 -1.06 11.31
N THR A 47 23.94 -1.87 12.10
CA THR A 47 24.21 -2.03 13.55
C THR A 47 24.57 -3.46 13.98
N VAL A 48 25.67 -4.04 13.44
CA VAL A 48 26.37 -5.18 14.09
C VAL A 48 27.88 -5.11 13.79
N PRO A 49 28.78 -5.00 14.80
CA PRO A 49 30.20 -5.32 14.65
C PRO A 49 30.48 -6.80 14.94
N GLY A 50 31.37 -7.40 14.13
CA GLY A 50 31.71 -8.82 14.13
C GLY A 50 32.78 -9.28 15.13
N LEU A 51 33.14 -10.57 15.03
CA LEU A 51 34.33 -11.31 15.55
C LEU A 51 34.19 -12.75 15.00
N GLU A 52 34.99 -13.19 14.01
CA GLU A 52 36.35 -13.79 14.06
C GLU A 52 36.39 -15.29 14.43
N GLU A 53 37.28 -15.97 13.69
CA GLU A 53 37.53 -17.39 13.51
C GLU A 53 38.28 -18.03 14.69
N GLU A 54 38.20 -19.36 14.83
CA GLU A 54 39.28 -20.17 15.45
C GLU A 54 39.46 -21.51 14.71
N GLU A 55 40.72 -21.77 14.34
CA GLU A 55 41.33 -23.01 13.81
C GLU A 55 41.84 -23.92 14.96
N GLU A 56 42.14 -25.18 14.63
CA GLU A 56 43.30 -26.03 15.07
C GLU A 56 42.91 -27.52 14.87
N GLU A 57 43.45 -28.24 13.86
CA GLU A 57 44.73 -28.98 13.78
C GLU A 57 44.91 -30.14 14.78
N GLU A 58 45.11 -31.37 14.25
CA GLU A 58 46.15 -32.27 14.76
C GLU A 58 46.61 -33.28 13.69
N GLU A 59 47.94 -33.42 13.60
CA GLU A 59 48.72 -34.20 12.64
C GLU A 59 48.84 -35.70 12.98
N GLY A 60 49.26 -36.49 11.98
CA GLY A 60 49.91 -37.78 12.18
C GLY A 60 50.47 -38.34 10.87
N LYS A 61 51.77 -38.17 10.63
CA LYS A 61 52.55 -38.74 9.52
C LYS A 61 53.44 -39.90 10.02
N GLU A 62 53.49 -40.99 9.26
CA GLU A 62 54.60 -41.95 9.12
C GLU A 62 54.43 -42.56 7.71
N GLU A 63 55.40 -42.91 6.87
CA GLU A 63 56.86 -42.82 6.75
C GLU A 63 57.18 -43.11 5.25
N GLU A 64 58.37 -42.73 4.80
CA GLU A 64 58.86 -42.75 3.41
C GLU A 64 59.35 -44.14 2.92
N GLU A 65 59.44 -44.32 1.59
CA GLU A 65 60.55 -44.97 0.84
C GLU A 65 60.29 -44.75 -0.68
N GLU A 66 61.01 -43.82 -1.35
CA GLU A 66 62.16 -44.03 -2.29
C GLU A 66 61.81 -44.88 -3.54
N GLU A 67 62.10 -44.55 -4.82
CA GLU A 67 63.05 -43.66 -5.51
C GLU A 67 62.57 -43.40 -6.97
N ARG A 68 62.87 -42.19 -7.50
CA ARG A 68 63.50 -41.84 -8.82
C ARG A 68 63.17 -42.68 -10.10
N GLU A 69 62.87 -42.16 -11.30
CA GLU A 69 63.55 -41.15 -12.15
C GLU A 69 62.62 -40.60 -13.26
N GLU A 70 63.13 -39.54 -13.90
CA GLU A 70 62.61 -38.58 -14.88
C GLU A 70 62.01 -39.15 -16.20
N GLU A 71 61.06 -38.42 -16.81
CA GLU A 71 61.24 -37.73 -18.11
C GLU A 71 59.94 -37.08 -18.65
N GLY A 72 60.04 -35.80 -19.03
CA GLY A 72 59.64 -35.32 -20.36
C GLY A 72 58.17 -35.16 -20.79
N GLN A 73 57.79 -33.88 -20.95
CA GLN A 73 57.00 -33.29 -22.06
C GLN A 73 55.45 -33.27 -22.05
N GLY A 74 54.91 -32.04 -22.16
CA GLY A 74 53.86 -31.71 -23.14
C GLY A 74 52.44 -31.41 -22.62
N GLN A 75 52.06 -30.13 -22.56
CA GLN A 75 50.68 -29.64 -22.37
C GLN A 75 49.86 -29.79 -23.68
N PRO A 76 48.52 -29.97 -23.64
CA PRO A 76 47.67 -28.79 -23.82
C PRO A 76 46.42 -28.76 -22.91
N THR A 77 46.13 -27.55 -22.42
CA THR A 77 44.91 -27.15 -21.73
C THR A 77 43.75 -27.07 -22.72
N GLY A 78 43.04 -28.16 -22.87
CA GLY A 78 41.67 -28.18 -23.35
C GLY A 78 40.86 -29.01 -22.38
N ASN A 79 39.75 -28.47 -21.88
CA ASN A 79 38.65 -29.21 -21.24
C ASN A 79 38.64 -29.30 -19.70
N ALA A 80 39.18 -28.33 -18.96
CA ALA A 80 38.98 -28.26 -17.50
C ALA A 80 37.48 -28.12 -17.11
N TRP A 81 36.71 -27.32 -17.86
CA TRP A 81 35.26 -27.17 -17.68
C TRP A 81 34.50 -28.45 -18.02
N TRP A 82 34.84 -29.12 -19.13
CA TRP A 82 34.24 -30.42 -19.48
C TRP A 82 34.59 -31.51 -18.48
N ARG A 83 35.80 -31.51 -17.91
CA ARG A 83 36.17 -32.40 -16.80
C ARG A 83 35.35 -32.10 -15.54
N LYS A 84 35.15 -30.82 -15.19
CA LYS A 84 34.28 -30.40 -14.08
C LYS A 84 32.81 -30.82 -14.32
N LEU A 85 32.30 -30.65 -15.54
CA LEU A 85 30.95 -31.07 -15.90
C LEU A 85 30.81 -32.58 -15.90
N GLN A 86 31.83 -33.32 -16.35
CA GLN A 86 31.88 -34.79 -16.28
C GLN A 86 31.84 -35.27 -14.84
N ILE A 87 32.62 -34.66 -13.93
CA ILE A 87 32.60 -34.99 -12.50
C ILE A 87 31.23 -34.71 -11.86
N VAL A 88 30.60 -33.57 -12.19
CA VAL A 88 29.24 -33.27 -11.70
C VAL A 88 28.22 -34.24 -12.27
N THR A 89 28.33 -34.60 -13.56
CA THR A 89 27.41 -35.52 -14.22
C THR A 89 27.56 -36.95 -13.70
N GLU A 90 28.78 -37.38 -13.40
CA GLU A 90 29.12 -38.69 -12.84
C GLU A 90 28.71 -38.79 -11.35
N TYR A 91 28.79 -37.69 -10.59
CA TYR A 91 28.20 -37.59 -9.25
C TYR A 91 26.66 -37.63 -9.30
N LEU A 92 26.05 -37.01 -10.32
CA LEU A 92 24.60 -36.96 -10.48
C LEU A 92 24.01 -38.27 -11.01
N TRP A 93 24.73 -39.02 -11.84
CA TRP A 93 24.22 -40.18 -12.57
C TRP A 93 25.32 -41.20 -12.89
N ASP A 94 25.24 -42.38 -12.27
CA ASP A 94 26.04 -43.56 -12.58
C ASP A 94 25.33 -44.40 -13.67
N PRO A 95 25.86 -44.42 -14.92
CA PRO A 95 25.22 -45.08 -16.06
C PRO A 95 25.29 -46.62 -15.98
N GLU A 96 26.23 -47.22 -15.23
CA GLU A 96 26.38 -48.68 -15.14
C GLU A 96 25.33 -49.31 -14.21
N LYS A 97 24.93 -48.58 -13.15
CA LYS A 97 23.95 -49.06 -12.16
C LYS A 97 22.57 -48.41 -12.29
N ARG A 98 22.37 -47.45 -13.20
CA ARG A 98 21.19 -46.57 -13.30
C ARG A 98 20.83 -45.93 -11.95
N MET A 99 21.83 -45.48 -11.21
CA MET A 99 21.66 -44.84 -9.90
C MET A 99 22.07 -43.38 -9.98
N SER A 100 21.25 -42.49 -9.44
CA SER A 100 21.57 -41.06 -9.36
C SER A 100 21.54 -40.64 -7.90
N LEU A 101 22.62 -40.02 -7.43
CA LEU A 101 22.79 -39.53 -6.06
C LEU A 101 22.39 -40.59 -5.00
N ALA A 102 23.09 -41.74 -5.03
CA ALA A 102 23.03 -42.80 -4.01
C ALA A 102 21.73 -43.61 -3.83
N ARG A 103 20.78 -43.65 -4.80
CA ARG A 103 19.64 -44.60 -4.78
C ARG A 103 19.21 -45.11 -6.16
N THR A 104 18.68 -46.33 -6.22
CA THR A 104 18.08 -46.93 -7.44
C THR A 104 16.84 -46.14 -7.89
N GLY A 105 16.69 -45.87 -9.20
CA GLY A 105 15.57 -45.06 -9.74
C GLY A 105 14.16 -45.53 -9.32
N GLN A 106 13.98 -46.83 -9.04
CA GLN A 106 12.73 -47.40 -8.52
C GLN A 106 12.38 -46.90 -7.11
N SER A 107 13.38 -46.75 -6.23
CA SER A 107 13.19 -46.22 -4.88
C SER A 107 12.94 -44.70 -4.87
N ARG A 108 13.54 -43.96 -5.81
CA ARG A 108 13.28 -42.51 -6.00
C ARG A 108 11.84 -42.26 -6.48
N SER A 109 11.36 -43.05 -7.44
CA SER A 109 9.97 -42.98 -7.91
C SER A 109 8.98 -43.28 -6.78
N LEU A 110 9.23 -44.33 -5.98
CA LEU A 110 8.39 -44.67 -4.83
C LEU A 110 8.33 -43.52 -3.80
N ILE A 111 9.48 -42.95 -3.46
CA ILE A 111 9.56 -41.83 -2.50
C ILE A 111 8.81 -40.61 -3.05
N LEU A 112 9.02 -40.23 -4.31
CA LEU A 112 8.31 -39.11 -4.93
C LEU A 112 6.80 -39.33 -4.96
N VAL A 113 6.34 -40.55 -5.24
CA VAL A 113 4.92 -40.91 -5.22
C VAL A 113 4.34 -40.79 -3.80
N ILE A 114 5.06 -41.27 -2.78
CA ILE A 114 4.63 -41.13 -1.38
C ILE A 114 4.54 -39.66 -0.98
N TYR A 115 5.56 -38.85 -1.30
CA TYR A 115 5.53 -37.41 -1.02
C TYR A 115 4.43 -36.69 -1.78
N PHE A 116 4.17 -37.08 -3.03
CA PHE A 116 3.06 -36.52 -3.81
C PHE A 116 1.72 -36.75 -3.11
N PHE A 117 1.41 -37.98 -2.71
CA PHE A 117 0.15 -38.28 -2.01
C PHE A 117 0.10 -37.65 -0.62
N PHE A 118 1.22 -37.60 0.10
CA PHE A 118 1.31 -36.94 1.39
C PHE A 118 0.97 -35.45 1.27
N TYR A 119 1.66 -34.72 0.38
CA TYR A 119 1.42 -33.29 0.17
C TYR A 119 0.04 -33.01 -0.46
N ALA A 120 -0.48 -33.90 -1.31
CA ALA A 120 -1.84 -33.78 -1.82
C ALA A 120 -2.88 -33.90 -0.70
N SER A 121 -2.69 -34.83 0.24
CA SER A 121 -3.58 -34.97 1.40
C SER A 121 -3.49 -33.77 2.35
N LEU A 122 -2.27 -33.23 2.56
CA LEU A 122 -2.04 -32.03 3.36
C LEU A 122 -2.72 -30.81 2.73
N ALA A 123 -2.55 -30.62 1.41
CA ALA A 123 -3.18 -29.55 0.67
C ALA A 123 -4.71 -29.64 0.72
N ALA A 124 -5.28 -30.85 0.66
CA ALA A 124 -6.72 -31.06 0.79
C ALA A 124 -7.24 -30.64 2.17
N VAL A 125 -6.52 -30.98 3.24
CA VAL A 125 -6.87 -30.58 4.61
C VAL A 125 -6.77 -29.06 4.78
N ILE A 126 -5.69 -28.44 4.29
CA ILE A 126 -5.53 -26.97 4.32
C ILE A 126 -6.66 -26.28 3.53
N THR A 127 -6.98 -26.77 2.33
CA THR A 127 -8.06 -26.22 1.51
C THR A 127 -9.41 -26.33 2.21
N LEU A 128 -9.68 -27.45 2.89
CA LEU A 128 -10.90 -27.63 3.69
C LEU A 128 -10.97 -26.61 4.83
N PHE A 129 -9.88 -26.41 5.58
CA PHE A 129 -9.84 -25.42 6.67
C PHE A 129 -10.04 -23.99 6.16
N LEU A 130 -9.38 -23.62 5.06
CA LEU A 130 -9.57 -22.32 4.41
C LEU A 130 -11.02 -22.15 3.92
N TYR A 131 -11.61 -23.19 3.33
CA TYR A 131 -13.01 -23.16 2.89
C TYR A 131 -13.98 -22.94 4.06
N MET A 132 -13.77 -23.64 5.19
CA MET A 132 -14.58 -23.43 6.39
C MET A 132 -14.41 -22.02 6.96
N LEU A 133 -13.19 -21.48 6.95
CA LEU A 133 -12.94 -20.10 7.36
C LEU A 133 -13.73 -19.10 6.48
N PHE A 134 -13.71 -19.27 5.16
CA PHE A 134 -14.47 -18.40 4.24
C PHE A 134 -15.99 -18.50 4.41
N LEU A 135 -16.52 -19.62 4.91
CA LEU A 135 -17.95 -19.72 5.24
C LEU A 135 -18.35 -18.94 6.51
N VAL A 136 -17.39 -18.69 7.41
CA VAL A 136 -17.61 -17.94 8.66
C VAL A 136 -17.48 -16.43 8.42
N ILE A 137 -16.63 -16.02 7.49
CA ILE A 137 -16.36 -14.60 7.21
C ILE A 137 -17.46 -14.05 6.29
N SER A 138 -18.07 -12.93 6.70
CA SER A 138 -18.99 -12.18 5.83
C SER A 138 -18.18 -11.41 4.77
N PRO A 139 -18.61 -11.36 3.50
CA PRO A 139 -17.92 -10.57 2.49
C PRO A 139 -18.21 -9.06 2.61
N TYR A 140 -19.23 -8.67 3.36
CA TYR A 140 -19.74 -7.30 3.42
C TYR A 140 -19.10 -6.46 4.53
N MET A 141 -18.90 -7.04 5.71
CA MET A 141 -18.28 -6.35 6.84
C MET A 141 -17.13 -7.17 7.46
N PRO A 142 -15.98 -6.53 7.74
CA PRO A 142 -14.90 -7.18 8.45
C PRO A 142 -15.28 -7.44 9.91
N THR A 143 -14.88 -8.60 10.43
CA THR A 143 -15.16 -9.02 11.81
C THR A 143 -14.40 -8.19 12.85
N PHE A 144 -13.16 -7.79 12.53
CA PHE A 144 -12.29 -7.03 13.42
C PHE A 144 -11.86 -5.72 12.73
N THR A 145 -12.11 -4.58 13.38
CA THR A 145 -11.77 -3.24 12.87
C THR A 145 -10.95 -2.42 13.86
N GLU A 146 -10.39 -3.06 14.89
CA GLU A 146 -9.71 -2.35 15.97
C GLU A 146 -8.34 -1.81 15.53
N GLN A 147 -7.61 -2.55 14.69
CA GLN A 147 -6.30 -2.14 14.19
C GLN A 147 -6.34 -0.92 13.26
N VAL A 148 -7.48 -0.68 12.61
CA VAL A 148 -7.65 0.44 11.66
C VAL A 148 -8.24 1.68 12.31
N LYS A 149 -8.52 1.65 13.63
CA LYS A 149 -8.97 2.82 14.40
C LYS A 149 -7.77 3.37 15.18
N PRO A 150 -7.38 4.64 15.02
CA PRO A 150 -8.03 5.76 14.33
C PRO A 150 -7.80 5.79 12.80
N PRO A 151 -8.62 6.53 12.02
CA PRO A 151 -8.43 6.64 10.58
C PRO A 151 -7.11 7.34 10.22
N GLY A 152 -6.44 6.78 9.21
CA GLY A 152 -5.30 7.41 8.55
C GLY A 152 -5.71 8.58 7.66
N VAL A 153 -4.72 9.40 7.32
CA VAL A 153 -4.83 10.56 6.43
C VAL A 153 -3.91 10.37 5.23
N MET A 154 -4.40 10.72 4.05
CA MET A 154 -3.63 10.75 2.82
C MET A 154 -3.72 12.12 2.17
N ILE A 155 -2.69 12.49 1.41
CA ILE A 155 -2.68 13.72 0.62
C ILE A 155 -2.54 13.43 -0.87
N ARG A 156 -3.00 14.37 -1.69
CA ARG A 156 -2.81 14.41 -3.14
C ARG A 156 -2.35 15.81 -3.56
N PRO A 157 -1.44 15.93 -4.55
CA PRO A 157 -0.88 14.86 -5.38
C PRO A 157 0.12 13.99 -4.61
N PHE A 158 0.38 12.78 -5.15
CA PHE A 158 1.40 11.90 -4.59
C PHE A 158 2.79 12.45 -4.92
N ALA A 159 3.59 12.67 -3.89
CA ALA A 159 4.99 13.06 -4.01
C ALA A 159 5.83 11.97 -3.32
N HIS A 160 6.92 11.55 -3.97
CA HIS A 160 7.87 10.62 -3.38
C HIS A 160 8.42 11.23 -2.08
N SER A 161 8.44 10.45 -0.99
CA SER A 161 8.83 10.88 0.35
C SER A 161 8.05 12.08 0.94
N LEU A 162 6.86 12.41 0.39
CA LEU A 162 6.04 13.56 0.81
C LEU A 162 6.78 14.91 0.75
N ASN A 163 7.74 15.03 -0.17
CA ASN A 163 8.50 16.24 -0.38
C ASN A 163 8.04 16.92 -1.67
N PHE A 164 7.27 18.00 -1.54
CA PHE A 164 6.84 18.82 -2.66
C PHE A 164 7.92 19.83 -2.97
N ASN A 165 8.79 19.49 -3.91
CA ASN A 165 9.78 20.41 -4.46
C ASN A 165 9.38 20.80 -5.89
N PHE A 166 9.21 22.09 -6.15
CA PHE A 166 8.98 22.60 -7.50
C PHE A 166 9.42 24.05 -7.65
N ASN A 167 9.71 24.42 -8.90
CA ASN A 167 10.03 25.79 -9.28
C ASN A 167 8.85 26.41 -10.02
N VAL A 168 8.41 27.59 -9.58
CA VAL A 168 7.29 28.32 -10.18
C VAL A 168 7.58 28.68 -11.64
N SER A 169 8.84 29.02 -11.95
CA SER A 169 9.28 29.43 -13.27
C SER A 169 9.40 28.28 -14.28
N GLU A 170 9.52 27.02 -13.81
CA GLU A 170 9.74 25.86 -14.65
C GLU A 170 8.54 24.88 -14.61
N PRO A 171 7.68 24.88 -15.65
CA PRO A 171 6.44 24.08 -15.66
C PRO A 171 6.63 22.58 -15.53
N GLU A 172 7.73 22.05 -16.06
CA GLU A 172 8.01 20.60 -16.03
C GLU A 172 8.15 20.07 -14.60
N THR A 173 8.56 20.92 -13.64
CA THR A 173 8.75 20.53 -12.24
C THR A 173 7.45 20.29 -11.48
N TRP A 174 6.33 20.89 -11.89
CA TRP A 174 5.03 20.72 -11.21
C TRP A 174 3.95 20.10 -12.09
N ARG A 175 4.25 19.86 -13.37
CA ARG A 175 3.31 19.27 -14.33
C ARG A 175 2.77 17.93 -13.87
N HIS A 176 3.60 17.08 -13.25
CA HIS A 176 3.18 15.77 -12.76
C HIS A 176 2.18 15.88 -11.60
N TYR A 177 2.35 16.86 -10.70
CA TYR A 177 1.41 17.16 -9.63
C TYR A 177 0.03 17.52 -10.18
N VAL A 178 -0.02 18.41 -11.17
CA VAL A 178 -1.27 18.85 -11.82
C VAL A 178 -1.95 17.71 -12.56
N ILE A 179 -1.20 16.87 -13.29
CA ILE A 179 -1.76 15.70 -13.98
C ILE A 179 -2.34 14.71 -12.97
N SER A 180 -1.62 14.44 -11.88
CA SER A 180 -2.07 13.54 -10.82
C SER A 180 -3.36 14.05 -10.17
N LEU A 181 -3.44 15.35 -9.84
CA LEU A 181 -4.63 15.99 -9.29
C LEU A 181 -5.82 15.93 -10.26
N ASN A 182 -5.61 16.28 -11.52
CA ASN A 182 -6.69 16.26 -12.49
C ASN A 182 -7.18 14.83 -12.76
N GLY A 183 -6.28 13.85 -12.86
CA GLY A 183 -6.61 12.44 -13.01
C GLY A 183 -7.43 11.91 -11.82
N PHE A 184 -7.02 12.25 -10.60
CA PHE A 184 -7.74 11.89 -9.37
C PHE A 184 -9.15 12.52 -9.32
N LEU A 185 -9.28 13.80 -9.69
CA LEU A 185 -10.56 14.53 -9.65
C LEU A 185 -11.55 14.16 -10.76
N GLN A 186 -11.16 13.35 -11.75
CA GLN A 186 -12.09 12.89 -12.81
C GLN A 186 -13.28 12.13 -12.24
N GLY A 187 -13.09 11.33 -11.17
CA GLY A 187 -14.16 10.61 -10.49
C GLY A 187 -15.14 11.52 -9.71
N TYR A 188 -14.75 12.77 -9.46
CA TYR A 188 -15.51 13.74 -8.67
C TYR A 188 -16.26 14.77 -9.53
N ASN A 189 -16.20 14.64 -10.86
CA ASN A 189 -16.89 15.57 -11.76
C ASN A 189 -18.39 15.63 -11.45
N ASP A 190 -18.92 16.86 -11.37
CA ASP A 190 -20.28 17.14 -10.91
C ASP A 190 -21.34 16.34 -11.67
N SER A 191 -21.21 16.22 -12.99
CA SER A 191 -22.16 15.46 -13.83
C SER A 191 -22.18 13.98 -13.52
N LEU A 192 -21.02 13.36 -13.22
CA LEU A 192 -20.96 11.94 -12.86
C LEU A 192 -21.54 11.71 -11.46
N GLN A 193 -21.29 12.63 -10.54
CA GLN A 193 -21.81 12.54 -9.18
C GLN A 193 -23.33 12.69 -9.16
N GLU A 194 -23.89 13.59 -9.97
CA GLU A 194 -25.34 13.78 -10.08
C GLU A 194 -26.06 12.57 -10.70
N GLU A 195 -25.40 11.84 -11.62
CA GLU A 195 -25.97 10.64 -12.24
C GLU A 195 -25.92 9.42 -11.30
N MET A 196 -24.80 9.22 -10.60
CA MET A 196 -24.53 7.98 -9.87
C MET A 196 -24.94 8.03 -8.38
N ASN A 197 -24.97 9.21 -7.77
CA ASN A 197 -25.07 9.41 -6.32
C ASN A 197 -26.26 10.30 -5.93
N VAL A 198 -26.63 10.29 -4.65
CA VAL A 198 -27.78 11.07 -4.11
C VAL A 198 -27.33 12.28 -3.30
N ASP A 199 -28.14 13.34 -3.29
CA ASP A 199 -27.94 14.48 -2.40
C ASP A 199 -28.33 14.10 -0.96
N CYS A 200 -27.40 14.26 -0.03
CA CYS A 200 -27.55 13.90 1.38
C CYS A 200 -27.58 15.14 2.27
N PRO A 201 -28.41 15.13 3.34
CA PRO A 201 -28.51 16.26 4.26
C PRO A 201 -27.18 16.48 5.00
N PRO A 202 -26.65 17.72 5.04
CA PRO A 202 -25.40 18.02 5.73
C PRO A 202 -25.55 17.91 7.26
N GLY A 203 -24.47 17.53 7.94
CA GLY A 203 -24.38 17.51 9.40
C GLY A 203 -25.05 16.33 10.11
N GLN A 204 -25.59 15.36 9.37
CA GLN A 204 -26.17 14.14 9.93
C GLN A 204 -25.57 12.91 9.27
N TYR A 205 -25.54 11.78 9.97
CA TYR A 205 -25.10 10.52 9.39
C TYR A 205 -26.09 10.02 8.35
N PHE A 206 -25.57 9.47 7.24
CA PHE A 206 -26.40 8.83 6.23
C PHE A 206 -26.55 7.33 6.53
N ILE A 207 -27.38 7.04 7.53
CA ILE A 207 -27.69 5.68 7.94
C ILE A 207 -28.74 5.10 6.98
N GLN A 208 -28.43 3.95 6.39
CA GLN A 208 -29.30 3.26 5.44
C GLN A 208 -29.71 1.92 6.03
N ASP A 209 -30.95 1.86 6.48
CA ASP A 209 -31.56 0.63 7.00
C ASP A 209 -31.79 -0.36 5.86
N GLY A 210 -31.40 -1.63 6.07
CA GLY A 210 -31.55 -2.71 5.10
C GLY A 210 -30.61 -3.87 5.43
N ASP A 211 -30.77 -4.99 4.73
CA ASP A 211 -29.87 -6.13 4.87
C ASP A 211 -28.43 -5.75 4.45
N GLU A 212 -27.43 -6.48 4.94
CA GLU A 212 -26.01 -6.22 4.65
C GLU A 212 -25.67 -6.39 3.16
N ASP A 213 -26.43 -7.24 2.46
CA ASP A 213 -26.19 -7.61 1.06
C ASP A 213 -26.75 -6.60 0.05
N GLU A 214 -27.50 -5.60 0.53
CA GLU A 214 -28.19 -4.64 -0.34
C GLU A 214 -27.28 -3.48 -0.75
N ASP A 215 -27.40 -3.08 -2.02
CA ASP A 215 -26.70 -1.91 -2.56
C ASP A 215 -27.10 -0.64 -1.81
N LYS A 216 -26.12 0.02 -1.21
CA LYS A 216 -26.26 1.27 -0.47
C LYS A 216 -25.93 2.46 -1.36
N LYS A 217 -26.71 3.52 -1.25
CA LYS A 217 -26.53 4.76 -2.02
C LYS A 217 -25.36 5.57 -1.46
N ALA A 218 -24.61 6.24 -2.33
CA ALA A 218 -23.54 7.15 -1.91
C ALA A 218 -23.98 8.60 -1.99
N CYS A 219 -23.41 9.42 -1.11
CA CYS A 219 -23.63 10.85 -1.10
C CYS A 219 -22.76 11.54 -2.14
N GLN A 220 -23.31 12.53 -2.82
CA GLN A 220 -22.59 13.31 -3.83
C GLN A 220 -21.48 14.16 -3.18
N PHE A 221 -20.25 14.04 -3.68
CA PHE A 221 -19.17 15.00 -3.44
C PHE A 221 -18.79 15.66 -4.76
N LYS A 222 -19.23 16.91 -4.97
CA LYS A 222 -19.00 17.64 -6.21
C LYS A 222 -17.59 18.23 -6.25
N ARG A 223 -16.95 18.19 -7.41
CA ARG A 223 -15.65 18.82 -7.67
C ARG A 223 -15.70 20.33 -7.46
N SER A 224 -16.84 20.96 -7.72
CA SER A 224 -17.08 22.38 -7.45
C SER A 224 -16.94 22.78 -5.97
N PHE A 225 -17.10 21.86 -5.01
CA PHE A 225 -16.91 22.16 -3.59
C PHE A 225 -15.46 22.54 -3.23
N LEU A 226 -14.49 22.17 -4.07
CA LEU A 226 -13.07 22.51 -3.89
C LEU A 226 -12.70 23.91 -4.41
N LYS A 227 -13.66 24.65 -4.98
CA LYS A 227 -13.48 26.04 -5.49
C LYS A 227 -12.22 26.19 -6.34
N ASN A 228 -11.31 27.09 -5.99
CA ASN A 228 -10.07 27.36 -6.74
C ASN A 228 -9.18 26.10 -6.89
N CYS A 229 -9.25 25.16 -5.95
CA CYS A 229 -8.49 23.90 -6.01
C CYS A 229 -9.22 22.79 -6.79
N SER A 230 -10.34 23.10 -7.46
CA SER A 230 -11.07 22.13 -8.27
C SER A 230 -10.40 21.89 -9.63
N GLY A 231 -9.59 22.80 -10.16
CA GLY A 231 -9.11 22.71 -11.54
C GLY A 231 -10.11 23.20 -12.60
N LEU A 232 -11.29 23.71 -12.19
CA LEU A 232 -12.30 24.26 -13.10
C LEU A 232 -12.01 25.73 -13.44
N GLU A 233 -11.67 26.53 -12.42
CA GLU A 233 -11.28 27.93 -12.59
C GLU A 233 -9.80 28.05 -12.99
N ASP A 234 -8.93 27.37 -12.23
CA ASP A 234 -7.49 27.33 -12.48
C ASP A 234 -7.01 25.90 -12.76
N PRO A 235 -6.67 25.56 -14.02
CA PRO A 235 -6.22 24.21 -14.38
C PRO A 235 -4.84 23.86 -13.81
N THR A 236 -4.06 24.81 -13.31
CA THR A 236 -2.74 24.56 -12.71
C THR A 236 -2.80 24.36 -11.20
N PHE A 237 -3.99 24.40 -10.57
CA PHE A 237 -4.18 24.21 -9.13
C PHE A 237 -3.27 25.11 -8.27
N GLY A 238 -3.01 26.34 -8.73
CA GLY A 238 -2.19 27.34 -8.07
C GLY A 238 -0.67 27.09 -8.13
N TYR A 239 -0.19 26.00 -8.72
CA TYR A 239 1.25 25.71 -8.84
C TYR A 239 2.01 26.75 -9.65
N SER A 240 1.39 27.31 -10.70
CA SER A 240 2.00 28.36 -11.54
C SER A 240 2.15 29.71 -10.84
N THR A 241 1.44 29.94 -9.73
CA THR A 241 1.54 31.20 -8.95
C THR A 241 2.39 31.02 -7.69
N GLY A 242 2.85 29.80 -7.42
CA GLY A 242 3.50 29.43 -6.16
C GLY A 242 2.54 29.36 -4.98
N GLN A 243 1.24 29.13 -5.24
CA GLN A 243 0.21 28.91 -4.23
C GLN A 243 -0.40 27.51 -4.42
N PRO A 244 0.33 26.42 -4.08
CA PRO A 244 -0.11 25.08 -4.43
C PRO A 244 -1.37 24.66 -3.66
N CYS A 245 -2.24 23.92 -4.32
CA CYS A 245 -3.35 23.21 -3.71
C CYS A 245 -2.98 21.75 -3.41
N ILE A 246 -3.13 21.34 -2.16
CA ILE A 246 -2.95 19.95 -1.72
C ILE A 246 -4.29 19.45 -1.19
N LEU A 247 -4.77 18.32 -1.71
CA LEU A 247 -6.01 17.69 -1.27
C LEU A 247 -5.71 16.72 -0.14
N LEU A 248 -6.54 16.71 0.89
CA LEU A 248 -6.47 15.80 2.02
C LEU A 248 -7.70 14.88 1.98
N LYS A 249 -7.44 13.57 1.99
CA LYS A 249 -8.42 12.47 1.97
C LYS A 249 -8.27 11.68 3.26
N MET A 250 -9.39 11.41 3.93
CA MET A 250 -9.40 10.51 5.10
C MET A 250 -9.57 9.06 4.64
N ASN A 251 -8.91 8.12 5.32
CA ASN A 251 -9.06 6.71 4.99
C ASN A 251 -10.47 6.20 5.32
N ARG A 252 -11.06 5.43 4.41
CA ARG A 252 -12.41 4.87 4.56
C ARG A 252 -12.36 3.63 5.44
N ILE A 253 -13.21 3.58 6.46
CA ILE A 253 -13.34 2.43 7.35
C ILE A 253 -14.81 2.01 7.40
N VAL A 254 -15.06 0.73 7.18
CA VAL A 254 -16.42 0.17 7.20
C VAL A 254 -17.05 0.38 8.58
N GLY A 255 -18.27 0.94 8.61
CA GLY A 255 -19.01 1.21 9.85
C GLY A 255 -18.44 2.33 10.72
N PHE A 256 -17.41 3.05 10.27
CA PHE A 256 -16.81 4.15 11.02
C PHE A 256 -17.76 5.33 11.16
N ARG A 257 -17.85 5.83 12.39
CA ARG A 257 -18.66 6.98 12.78
C ARG A 257 -17.83 7.83 13.73
N PRO A 258 -17.48 9.07 13.38
CA PRO A 258 -16.86 10.01 14.32
C PRO A 258 -17.68 10.09 15.61
N GLU A 259 -17.04 10.01 16.78
CA GLU A 259 -17.78 9.98 18.05
C GLU A 259 -18.51 11.32 18.31
N LEU A 260 -19.72 11.25 18.87
CA LEU A 260 -20.64 12.37 19.20
C LEU A 260 -21.38 13.10 18.07
N GLY A 261 -21.21 12.73 16.81
CA GLY A 261 -21.87 13.49 15.73
C GLY A 261 -21.26 14.87 15.53
N ASP A 262 -19.98 15.04 15.87
CA ASP A 262 -19.19 16.21 15.53
C ASP A 262 -18.36 15.92 14.26
N PRO A 263 -18.38 16.82 13.24
CA PRO A 263 -17.60 16.63 12.03
C PRO A 263 -16.10 16.72 12.32
N VAL A 264 -15.32 15.86 11.68
CA VAL A 264 -13.86 15.84 11.81
C VAL A 264 -13.26 17.03 11.08
N LYS A 265 -12.55 17.90 11.80
CA LYS A 265 -11.91 19.10 11.25
C LYS A 265 -10.46 18.84 10.87
N VAL A 266 -9.96 19.54 9.87
CA VAL A 266 -8.56 19.51 9.45
C VAL A 266 -7.89 20.78 9.95
N SER A 267 -6.69 20.65 10.50
CA SER A 267 -5.88 21.80 10.96
C SER A 267 -4.42 21.53 10.59
N CYS A 268 -3.82 22.43 9.83
CA CYS A 268 -2.41 22.35 9.46
C CYS A 268 -1.60 23.43 10.18
N LYS A 269 -0.37 23.08 10.52
CA LYS A 269 0.61 23.95 11.18
C LYS A 269 2.01 23.63 10.69
N VAL A 270 2.94 24.55 10.86
CA VAL A 270 4.37 24.27 10.69
C VAL A 270 4.81 23.31 11.79
N GLN A 271 5.51 22.23 11.43
CA GLN A 271 5.96 21.21 12.39
C GLN A 271 7.22 21.66 13.13
N LYS A 272 8.22 22.12 12.38
CA LYS A 272 9.54 22.57 12.86
C LYS A 272 9.89 23.85 12.12
N GLY A 273 10.21 24.92 12.85
CA GLY A 273 10.51 26.24 12.27
C GLY A 273 9.63 27.33 12.86
N ASP A 274 9.57 28.47 12.17
CA ASP A 274 8.75 29.60 12.59
C ASP A 274 7.31 29.39 12.14
N GLU A 275 6.34 29.57 13.04
CA GLU A 275 4.90 29.48 12.67
C GLU A 275 4.51 30.50 11.58
N ASN A 276 5.32 31.54 11.39
CA ASN A 276 5.14 32.57 10.37
C ASN A 276 5.60 32.14 8.97
N ASP A 277 6.25 30.98 8.82
CA ASP A 277 6.63 30.43 7.51
C ASP A 277 5.40 30.11 6.64
N ILE A 278 4.24 29.92 7.30
CA ILE A 278 2.92 29.82 6.66
C ILE A 278 2.00 30.86 7.28
N ARG A 279 1.70 31.92 6.52
CA ARG A 279 0.87 33.03 7.01
C ARG A 279 -0.61 32.78 6.80
N SER A 280 -0.98 32.15 5.69
CA SER A 280 -2.39 31.87 5.38
C SER A 280 -2.55 30.57 4.59
N ILE A 281 -3.50 29.75 5.05
CA ILE A 281 -3.99 28.56 4.37
C ILE A 281 -5.50 28.72 4.23
N ASN A 282 -6.00 28.64 3.00
CA ASN A 282 -7.44 28.59 2.74
C ASN A 282 -7.88 27.14 2.61
N TYR A 283 -8.97 26.78 3.28
CA TYR A 283 -9.53 25.44 3.23
C TYR A 283 -10.80 25.41 2.38
N TYR A 284 -10.95 24.36 1.57
CA TYR A 284 -12.16 24.11 0.80
C TYR A 284 -12.65 22.68 1.05
N PRO A 285 -13.91 22.48 1.50
CA PRO A 285 -14.91 23.50 1.83
C PRO A 285 -14.50 24.40 3.01
N GLU A 286 -15.08 25.60 3.12
CA GLU A 286 -14.72 26.62 4.12
C GLU A 286 -14.82 26.15 5.57
N SER A 287 -15.63 25.12 5.83
CA SER A 287 -15.75 24.50 7.14
C SER A 287 -14.48 23.74 7.58
N ALA A 288 -13.53 23.51 6.66
CA ALA A 288 -12.32 22.73 6.85
C ALA A 288 -12.60 21.37 7.52
N SER A 289 -13.73 20.74 7.17
CA SER A 289 -14.25 19.59 7.88
C SER A 289 -14.84 18.55 6.96
N PHE A 290 -14.69 17.28 7.35
CA PHE A 290 -15.42 16.18 6.75
C PHE A 290 -16.84 16.14 7.30
N ASP A 291 -17.80 16.36 6.42
CA ASP A 291 -19.22 16.33 6.76
C ASP A 291 -19.66 14.90 7.15
N LEU A 292 -20.54 14.81 8.14
CA LEU A 292 -21.02 13.54 8.69
C LEU A 292 -21.86 12.74 7.70
N ARG A 293 -22.43 13.41 6.68
CA ARG A 293 -23.26 12.77 5.65
C ARG A 293 -22.55 11.67 4.87
N TYR A 294 -21.23 11.72 4.78
CA TYR A 294 -20.44 10.70 4.08
C TYR A 294 -20.22 9.44 4.93
N TYR A 295 -20.60 9.46 6.21
CA TYR A 295 -20.44 8.34 7.13
C TYR A 295 -21.79 7.76 7.56
N PRO A 296 -21.87 6.44 7.83
CA PRO A 296 -20.79 5.44 7.73
C PRO A 296 -20.55 4.91 6.31
N TYR A 297 -19.36 4.37 6.06
CA TYR A 297 -19.04 3.62 4.84
C TYR A 297 -19.49 2.16 4.97
N TYR A 298 -20.13 1.60 3.94
CA TYR A 298 -20.70 0.25 3.98
C TYR A 298 -19.85 -0.84 3.31
N GLY A 299 -18.68 -0.49 2.77
CA GLY A 299 -17.79 -1.45 2.10
C GLY A 299 -17.90 -1.39 0.58
N LYS A 300 -16.86 -1.90 -0.11
CA LYS A 300 -16.73 -1.75 -1.58
C LYS A 300 -17.80 -2.52 -2.35
N LEU A 301 -18.25 -3.66 -1.82
CA LEU A 301 -19.23 -4.53 -2.49
C LEU A 301 -20.64 -3.92 -2.52
N THR A 302 -21.07 -3.28 -1.42
CA THR A 302 -22.43 -2.75 -1.27
C THR A 302 -22.48 -1.25 -1.56
N HIS A 303 -21.36 -0.54 -1.42
CA HIS A 303 -21.26 0.91 -1.59
C HIS A 303 -20.42 1.28 -2.82
N VAL A 304 -20.78 0.72 -3.98
CA VAL A 304 -19.97 0.72 -5.21
C VAL A 304 -19.56 2.10 -5.73
N ASN A 305 -20.42 3.11 -5.64
CA ASN A 305 -20.17 4.47 -6.16
C ASN A 305 -19.77 5.47 -5.06
N TYR A 306 -19.34 4.97 -3.90
CA TYR A 306 -18.92 5.82 -2.80
C TYR A 306 -17.71 6.67 -3.18
N THR A 307 -17.88 7.98 -3.06
CA THR A 307 -16.79 8.94 -3.16
C THR A 307 -16.38 9.43 -1.78
N SER A 308 -15.09 9.37 -1.50
CA SER A 308 -14.55 9.83 -0.22
C SER A 308 -14.57 11.36 -0.18
N PRO A 309 -15.02 11.99 0.91
CA PRO A 309 -14.98 13.44 1.00
C PRO A 309 -13.54 13.94 1.03
N LEU A 310 -13.31 15.10 0.41
CA LEU A 310 -11.99 15.72 0.28
C LEU A 310 -11.99 17.09 0.96
N VAL A 311 -10.83 17.49 1.47
CA VAL A 311 -10.55 18.86 1.92
C VAL A 311 -9.34 19.37 1.15
N ALA A 312 -9.52 20.41 0.33
CA ALA A 312 -8.38 21.10 -0.29
C ALA A 312 -7.78 22.12 0.66
N MET A 313 -6.46 22.17 0.66
CA MET A 313 -5.63 23.10 1.41
C MET A 313 -4.88 23.94 0.39
N HIS A 314 -5.28 25.21 0.27
CA HIS A 314 -4.69 26.16 -0.64
C HIS A 314 -3.70 27.03 0.13
N PHE A 315 -2.42 26.86 -0.16
CA PHE A 315 -1.34 27.57 0.50
C PHE A 315 -1.15 28.95 -0.15
N THR A 316 -1.85 29.97 0.34
CA THR A 316 -1.86 31.31 -0.27
C THR A 316 -0.61 32.13 0.02
N ASP A 317 -0.03 31.97 1.22
CA ASP A 317 1.15 32.74 1.64
C ASP A 317 2.11 31.84 2.43
N VAL A 318 3.15 31.37 1.73
CA VAL A 318 4.22 30.50 2.22
C VAL A 318 5.57 31.10 1.82
N VAL A 319 6.55 30.99 2.71
CA VAL A 319 7.93 31.42 2.45
C VAL A 319 8.52 30.62 1.27
N LYS A 320 9.17 31.33 0.36
CA LYS A 320 9.77 30.79 -0.87
C LYS A 320 11.26 30.55 -0.69
N ASN A 321 11.82 29.62 -1.47
CA ASN A 321 13.23 29.19 -1.46
C ASN A 321 13.68 28.60 -0.11
N GLN A 322 12.74 27.99 0.62
CA GLN A 322 12.98 27.33 1.89
C GLN A 322 12.07 26.10 2.01
N ALA A 323 12.61 25.02 2.56
CA ALA A 323 11.85 23.81 2.88
C ALA A 323 11.06 24.03 4.18
N VAL A 324 9.73 24.04 4.08
CA VAL A 324 8.81 24.23 5.21
C VAL A 324 8.12 22.90 5.52
N PRO A 325 8.39 22.26 6.67
CA PRO A 325 7.70 21.04 7.07
C PRO A 325 6.31 21.38 7.64
N VAL A 326 5.26 20.92 6.96
CA VAL A 326 3.87 21.13 7.32
C VAL A 326 3.29 19.87 7.94
N GLN A 327 2.67 20.00 9.11
CA GLN A 327 1.92 18.95 9.76
C GLN A 327 0.42 19.28 9.71
N CYS A 328 -0.34 18.44 9.02
CA CYS A 328 -1.80 18.48 9.00
C CYS A 328 -2.35 17.39 9.90
N GLN A 329 -3.31 17.75 10.76
CA GLN A 329 -3.92 16.83 11.73
C GLN A 329 -5.45 16.92 11.69
N LEU A 330 -6.08 15.78 11.97
CA LEU A 330 -7.50 15.66 12.16
C LEU A 330 -7.85 16.00 13.61
N LYS A 331 -8.83 16.87 13.79
CA LYS A 331 -9.40 17.25 15.08
C LYS A 331 -10.81 16.68 15.15
N GLY A 332 -11.00 15.72 16.03
CA GLY A 332 -12.28 15.10 16.30
C GLY A 332 -12.20 14.30 17.57
N LYS A 333 -13.35 14.02 18.18
CA LYS A 333 -13.39 13.16 19.36
C LYS A 333 -13.12 11.71 18.97
N GLY A 334 -12.24 11.05 19.72
CA GLY A 334 -11.80 9.67 19.44
C GLY A 334 -10.71 9.56 18.37
N ILE A 335 -10.22 10.67 17.82
CA ILE A 335 -9.08 10.67 16.90
C ILE A 335 -7.79 10.86 17.70
N ILE A 336 -6.86 9.92 17.55
CA ILE A 336 -5.54 9.95 18.18
C ILE A 336 -4.55 10.37 17.11
N ASN A 337 -3.78 11.44 17.39
CA ASN A 337 -2.76 11.97 16.49
C ASN A 337 -1.33 11.69 16.98
N ASP A 338 -1.18 11.16 18.20
CA ASP A 338 0.10 11.00 18.90
C ASP A 338 0.65 9.57 18.79
N VAL A 339 0.42 8.92 17.66
CA VAL A 339 1.00 7.59 17.38
C VAL A 339 2.43 7.79 16.89
N ILE A 340 3.39 7.14 17.55
CA ILE A 340 4.82 7.26 17.25
C ILE A 340 5.19 6.36 16.07
N ASN A 341 4.65 5.15 16.03
CA ASN A 341 4.97 4.13 15.03
C ASN A 341 4.28 4.37 13.69
N ASP A 342 3.27 5.24 13.63
CA ASP A 342 2.53 5.53 12.42
C ASP A 342 2.37 7.05 12.24
N ARG A 343 3.03 7.57 11.21
CA ARG A 343 3.07 9.00 10.88
C ARG A 343 1.84 9.47 10.11
N PHE A 344 0.98 8.55 9.66
CA PHE A 344 -0.21 8.79 8.84
C PHE A 344 -1.52 8.65 9.62
N VAL A 345 -1.49 8.08 10.83
CA VAL A 345 -2.67 7.96 11.70
C VAL A 345 -3.03 9.31 12.32
N GLY A 346 -4.20 9.84 11.94
CA GLY A 346 -4.74 11.10 12.45
C GLY A 346 -3.98 12.37 12.05
N ARG A 347 -2.72 12.25 11.58
CA ARG A 347 -1.89 13.34 11.08
C ARG A 347 -1.11 12.91 9.85
N ILE A 348 -0.59 13.89 9.12
CA ILE A 348 0.37 13.69 8.04
C ILE A 348 1.35 14.85 8.04
N VAL A 349 2.62 14.54 7.78
CA VAL A 349 3.71 15.52 7.71
C VAL A 349 4.29 15.47 6.31
N PHE A 350 4.41 16.62 5.66
CA PHE A 350 5.01 16.75 4.34
C PHE A 350 5.85 18.02 4.29
N THR A 351 6.85 18.05 3.41
CA THR A 351 7.72 19.22 3.24
C THR A 351 7.32 19.96 1.97
N LEU A 352 7.20 21.28 2.07
CA LEU A 352 6.91 22.15 0.94
C LEU A 352 8.12 23.04 0.65
N ASN A 353 8.70 22.90 -0.54
CA ASN A 353 9.76 23.75 -1.05
C ASN A 353 9.31 24.38 -2.38
N ILE A 354 9.13 25.70 -2.36
CA ILE A 354 8.68 26.47 -3.52
C ILE A 354 9.82 27.37 -3.96
N GLU A 355 10.46 27.03 -5.07
CA GLU A 355 11.52 27.82 -5.70
C GLU A 355 10.90 28.83 -6.67
N THR A 356 11.47 30.04 -6.77
CA THR A 356 10.97 31.10 -7.66
C THR A 356 11.92 31.47 -8.76
#